data_AF-A0A067T362-F1
#
_entry.id   AF-A0A067T362-F1
#
_cell.length_a   1.000
_cell.length_b   1.000
_cell.length_c   1.000
_cell.angle_alpha   90.00
_cell.angle_beta   90.00
_cell.angle_gamma   90.00
#
_symmetry.space_group_name_H-M   'P 1'
#
loop_
_entity.id
_entity.type
_entity.pdbx_description
1 polymer ?
#
loop_
_entity_poly.entity_id
_entity_poly.type
_entity_poly.pdbx_seq_one_letter_code
_entity_poly.pdbx_strand_id
1 'polypeptide(L)'
;MGHGPVKIDPAIERFNTMREEAYLSFRWTRRTVRTAVLGFVVFPAAVFLIASKYHLRWDYSGKLKGESLATVVSPSQSNDED
;
A
#
# COMPACT_ATOMS: atom_id res chain seq x y z
N MET A 1 -19.10 -30.41 37.46
CA MET A 1 -18.82 -29.36 36.45
C MET A 1 -17.90 -30.00 35.43
N GLY A 2 -18.38 -30.16 34.19
CA GLY A 2 -17.79 -31.05 33.19
C GLY A 2 -16.43 -30.58 32.67
N HIS A 3 -15.52 -31.52 32.45
CA HIS A 3 -14.31 -31.29 31.70
C HIS A 3 -14.70 -31.02 30.24
N GLY A 4 -14.62 -29.76 29.81
CA GLY A 4 -14.74 -29.42 28.40
C GLY A 4 -13.67 -30.17 27.58
N PRO A 5 -13.89 -30.39 26.28
CA PRO A 5 -13.01 -31.22 25.44
C PRO A 5 -11.58 -30.67 25.29
N VAL A 6 -11.34 -29.43 25.73
CA VAL A 6 -10.06 -28.73 25.59
C VAL A 6 -9.47 -28.44 26.96
N LYS A 7 -8.20 -28.79 27.14
CA LYS A 7 -7.40 -28.38 28.29
C LYS A 7 -7.04 -26.90 28.13
N ILE A 8 -7.61 -26.04 28.97
CA ILE A 8 -7.32 -24.62 28.98
C ILE A 8 -5.92 -24.38 29.55
N ASP A 9 -5.03 -23.82 28.73
CA ASP A 9 -3.71 -23.38 29.15
C ASP A 9 -3.77 -21.89 29.55
N PRO A 10 -3.50 -21.54 30.82
CA PRO A 10 -3.55 -20.16 31.27
C PRO A 10 -2.57 -19.23 30.51
N ALA A 11 -1.48 -19.76 29.95
CA ALA A 11 -0.55 -18.95 29.16
C ALA A 11 -1.17 -18.53 27.82
N ILE A 12 -1.90 -19.44 27.17
CA ILE A 12 -2.58 -19.17 25.89
C ILE A 12 -3.70 -18.17 26.10
N GLU A 13 -4.52 -18.34 27.15
CA GLU A 13 -5.60 -17.41 27.46
C GLU A 13 -5.06 -16.00 27.72
N ARG A 14 -3.98 -15.85 28.52
CA ARG A 14 -3.36 -14.55 28.79
C ARG A 14 -2.80 -13.90 27.53
N PHE A 15 -2.20 -14.68 26.63
CA PHE A 15 -1.71 -14.16 25.36
C PHE A 15 -2.88 -13.71 24.47
N ASN A 16 -3.97 -14.46 24.46
CA ASN A 16 -5.18 -14.08 23.73
C ASN A 16 -5.73 -12.76 24.26
N THR A 17 -5.93 -12.65 25.58
CA THR A 17 -6.37 -11.41 26.24
C THR A 17 -5.43 -10.25 25.94
N MET A 18 -4.10 -10.44 26.04
CA MET A 18 -3.12 -9.39 25.73
C MET A 18 -3.27 -8.85 24.30
N ARG A 19 -3.51 -9.73 23.33
CA ARG A 19 -3.68 -9.34 21.92
C ARG A 19 -5.01 -8.65 21.66
N GLU A 20 -6.09 -9.21 22.18
CA GLU A 20 -7.45 -8.68 21.99
C GLU A 20 -7.61 -7.32 22.67
N GLU A 21 -7.04 -7.16 23.86
CA GLU A 21 -7.11 -5.93 24.67
C GLU A 21 -5.93 -4.97 24.44
N ALA A 22 -5.08 -5.23 23.45
CA ALA A 22 -3.89 -4.42 23.18
C ALA A 22 -4.22 -2.92 22.97
N TYR A 23 -5.41 -2.61 22.45
CA TYR A 23 -5.86 -1.24 22.22
C TYR A 23 -6.15 -0.47 23.53
N LEU A 24 -6.55 -1.16 24.61
CA LEU A 24 -6.83 -0.52 25.90
C LEU A 24 -5.58 0.05 26.55
N SER A 25 -4.44 -0.60 26.33
CA SER A 25 -3.13 -0.20 26.87
C SER A 25 -2.28 0.58 25.86
N PHE A 26 -2.81 0.88 24.68
CA PHE A 26 -2.07 1.55 23.62
C PHE A 26 -1.68 2.98 24.01
N ARG A 27 -0.45 3.39 23.64
CA ARG A 27 0.08 4.73 23.86
C ARG A 27 0.79 5.26 22.63
N TRP A 28 0.56 6.54 22.34
CA TRP A 28 1.32 7.26 21.33
C TRP A 28 2.74 7.55 21.85
N THR A 29 3.71 6.87 21.26
CA THR A 29 5.14 7.08 21.49
C THR A 29 5.76 7.56 20.20
N ARG A 30 6.97 8.16 20.27
CA ARG A 30 7.68 8.61 19.06
C ARG A 30 7.82 7.50 18.00
N ARG A 31 8.02 6.25 18.46
CA ARG A 31 8.11 5.09 17.57
C ARG A 31 6.77 4.75 16.92
N THR A 32 5.69 4.62 17.71
CA THR A 32 4.37 4.24 17.18
C THR A 32 3.79 5.32 16.26
N VAL A 33 3.99 6.59 16.60
CA VAL A 33 3.62 7.73 15.73
C VAL A 33 4.37 7.67 14.41
N ARG A 34 5.69 7.45 14.42
CA ARG A 34 6.47 7.35 13.17
C ARG A 34 5.99 6.19 12.30
N THR A 35 5.73 5.02 12.87
CA THR A 35 5.20 3.88 12.13
C THR A 35 3.83 4.18 11.54
N ALA A 36 2.93 4.80 12.32
CA ALA A 36 1.60 5.16 11.85
C ALA A 36 1.64 6.18 10.71
N VAL A 37 2.43 7.26 10.85
CA VAL A 37 2.56 8.29 9.81
C VAL A 37 3.16 7.70 8.53
N LEU A 38 4.22 6.89 8.63
CA LEU A 38 4.83 6.26 7.46
C LEU A 38 3.86 5.30 6.75
N GLY A 39 3.16 4.45 7.51
CA GLY A 39 2.29 3.42 6.95
C GLY A 39 0.95 3.95 6.43
N PHE A 40 0.31 4.87 7.14
CA PHE A 40 -1.04 5.34 6.81
C PHE A 40 -1.09 6.65 6.02
N VAL A 41 -0.03 7.46 6.07
CA VAL A 41 -0.01 8.76 5.37
C VAL A 41 1.01 8.74 4.24
N VAL A 42 2.28 8.52 4.56
CA VAL A 42 3.37 8.67 3.58
C VAL A 42 3.27 7.62 2.47
N PHE A 43 3.07 6.35 2.82
CA PHE A 43 3.01 5.28 1.82
C PHE A 43 1.79 5.43 0.88
N PRO A 44 0.55 5.61 1.36
CA PRO A 44 -0.60 5.80 0.47
C PRO A 44 -0.50 7.08 -0.36
N ALA A 45 0.00 8.18 0.21
CA ALA A 45 0.20 9.43 -0.54
C ALA A 45 1.24 9.27 -1.65
N ALA A 46 2.36 8.59 -1.39
CA ALA A 46 3.38 8.32 -2.39
C ALA A 46 2.82 7.48 -3.55
N VAL A 47 2.09 6.40 -3.23
CA VAL A 47 1.42 5.56 -4.24
C VAL A 47 0.43 6.38 -5.06
N PHE A 48 -0.39 7.19 -4.41
CA PHE A 48 -1.37 8.05 -5.09
C PHE A 48 -0.69 9.04 -6.05
N LEU A 49 0.35 9.74 -5.60
CA LEU A 49 1.07 10.71 -6.44
C LEU A 49 1.72 10.05 -7.66
N ILE A 50 2.33 8.88 -7.49
CA ILE A 50 2.90 8.11 -8.60
C ILE A 50 1.78 7.68 -9.55
N ALA A 51 0.69 7.12 -9.02
CA ALA A 51 -0.44 6.70 -9.83
C ALA A 51 -1.00 7.87 -10.63
N SER A 52 -1.31 9.01 -10.01
CA SER A 52 -1.84 10.20 -10.69
C SER A 52 -0.89 10.76 -11.75
N LYS A 53 0.43 10.71 -11.53
CA LYS A 53 1.41 11.23 -12.50
C LYS A 53 1.54 10.37 -13.76
N TYR A 54 1.41 9.06 -13.60
CA TYR A 54 1.59 8.09 -14.69
C TYR A 54 0.28 7.52 -15.22
N HIS A 55 -0.86 7.89 -14.62
CA HIS A 55 -2.17 7.47 -15.05
C HIS A 55 -2.41 7.87 -16.51
N LEU A 56 -2.68 6.88 -17.36
CA LEU A 56 -2.99 7.05 -18.79
C LEU A 56 -1.93 7.83 -19.58
N ARG A 57 -0.70 7.90 -19.07
CA ARG A 57 0.39 8.60 -19.74
C ARG A 57 0.97 7.78 -20.90
N TRP A 58 0.89 6.46 -20.78
CA TRP A 58 1.56 5.52 -21.67
C TRP A 58 0.53 4.61 -22.34
N ASP A 59 0.62 4.51 -23.67
CA ASP A 59 -0.15 3.57 -24.47
C ASP A 59 0.81 2.69 -25.29
N TYR A 60 0.71 1.39 -25.09
CA TYR A 60 1.52 0.37 -25.74
C TYR A 60 0.76 -0.38 -26.83
N SER A 61 -0.53 -0.07 -27.03
CA SER A 61 -1.37 -0.78 -27.98
C SER A 61 -0.89 -0.54 -29.41
N GLY A 62 -0.42 -1.60 -30.08
CA GLY A 62 -0.03 -1.57 -31.49
C GLY A 62 1.22 -0.77 -31.86
N LYS A 63 2.03 -0.33 -30.88
CA LYS A 63 3.21 0.52 -31.12
C LYS A 63 4.41 -0.25 -31.70
N LEU A 64 5.06 0.31 -32.72
CA LEU A 64 6.27 -0.25 -33.34
C LEU A 64 7.57 0.28 -32.71
N LYS A 65 8.70 -0.34 -33.06
CA LYS A 65 10.03 0.05 -32.55
C LYS A 65 10.38 1.46 -33.04
N GLY A 66 10.59 2.37 -32.09
CA GLY A 66 10.96 3.77 -32.36
C GLY A 66 9.79 4.74 -32.23
N GLU A 67 8.56 4.25 -32.12
CA GLU A 67 7.38 5.10 -31.96
C GLU A 67 7.21 5.58 -30.50
N SER A 68 6.70 6.81 -30.35
CA SER A 68 6.38 7.36 -29.04
C SER A 68 5.22 6.61 -28.37
N LEU A 69 5.47 6.25 -27.11
CA LEU A 69 4.52 5.60 -26.20
C LEU A 69 3.64 6.60 -25.43
N ALA A 70 3.91 7.90 -25.54
CA ALA A 70 3.13 8.91 -24.84
C ALA A 70 1.74 9.04 -25.49
N THR A 71 0.68 9.01 -24.68
CA THR A 71 -0.71 9.14 -25.17
C THR A 71 -0.98 10.53 -25.77
N VAL A 72 -0.29 11.58 -25.29
CA VAL A 72 -0.31 12.90 -25.90
C VAL A 72 0.79 12.96 -26.97
N VAL A 73 0.40 13.08 -28.24
CA VAL A 73 1.32 13.19 -29.37
C VAL A 73 2.16 14.46 -29.22
N SER A 74 3.47 14.30 -29.13
CA SER A 74 4.42 15.43 -29.17
C SER A 74 4.55 15.91 -30.63
N PRO A 75 4.45 17.22 -30.91
CA PRO A 75 4.46 17.77 -32.27
C PRO A 75 5.79 17.55 -33.03
N SER A 76 6.81 16.99 -32.40
CA SER A 76 8.09 16.66 -33.04
C SER A 76 8.08 15.37 -33.85
N GLN A 77 7.01 14.55 -33.79
CA GLN A 77 6.94 13.25 -34.46
C GLN A 77 6.21 13.28 -35.81
N SER A 78 5.69 14.44 -36.24
CA SER A 78 4.99 14.60 -37.53
C SER A 78 5.90 14.91 -38.71
N ASN A 79 7.21 15.14 -38.49
CA ASN A 79 8.13 15.68 -39.50
C ASN A 79 9.14 14.65 -40.03
N ASP A 80 9.02 13.38 -39.63
CA ASP A 80 9.93 12.30 -40.05
C ASP A 80 9.34 11.41 -41.16
N GLU A 81 8.23 11.83 -41.79
CA GLU A 81 7.64 11.21 -42.98
C GLU A 81 7.80 12.14 -44.20
N ASP A 82 9.02 12.26 -44.74
CA ASP A 82 9.35 12.73 -46.10
C ASP A 82 10.56 11.96 -46.66
#